data_AF-A0A4Q5QS07-F1
#
_entry.id   AF-A0A4Q5QS07-F1
#
_cell.length_a   1.000
_cell.length_b   1.000
_cell.length_c   1.000
_cell.angle_alpha   90.00
_cell.angle_beta   90.00
_cell.angle_gamma   90.00
#
_symmetry.space_group_name_H-M   'P 1'
#
loop_
_entity.id
_entity.type
_entity.pdbx_description
1 polymer ?
#
loop_
_entity_poly.entity_id
_entity_poly.type
_entity_poly.pdbx_seq_one_letter_code
_entity_poly.pdbx_strand_id
1 'polypeptide(L)'
;YESLTLPLAIIMIVPMGLLAAMAGVWLTHGDNNVFTQIGLIVLVGLSAKNAILIVEFARELEFAGRSPVAAAIEASRLRLRPILMTSMAFILGVLPLVLSTGAGAEMRHAMGVAVFAGMIGVTAFGLFLTPVFYVVLRRLAGNRPLQQHGSVAAVMDARVEERVSAT
;
A
#
# COMPACT_ATOMS: atom_id res chain seq x y z
N TYR A 1 11.41 7.35 -7.78
CA TYR A 1 11.80 7.11 -6.38
C TYR A 1 13.29 7.43 -6.21
N GLU A 2 13.66 8.65 -5.77
CA GLU A 2 15.07 8.99 -5.43
C GLU A 2 15.46 8.52 -4.01
N SER A 3 14.92 7.38 -3.58
CA SER A 3 15.44 6.59 -2.45
C SER A 3 14.95 5.15 -2.60
N LEU A 4 15.86 4.18 -2.47
CA LEU A 4 15.54 2.75 -2.45
C LEU A 4 14.65 2.37 -1.24
N THR A 5 14.53 3.28 -0.28
CA THR A 5 13.85 3.08 0.99
C THR A 5 12.33 3.08 0.88
N LEU A 6 11.75 3.85 -0.05
CA LEU A 6 10.29 3.95 -0.16
C LEU A 6 9.64 2.69 -0.78
N PRO A 7 10.18 2.08 -1.86
CA PRO A 7 9.71 0.79 -2.35
C PRO A 7 9.86 -0.32 -1.30
N LEU A 8 10.93 -0.27 -0.50
CA LEU A 8 11.19 -1.25 0.56
C LEU A 8 10.08 -1.23 1.63
N ALA A 9 9.53 -0.06 1.94
CA ALA A 9 8.39 0.08 2.86
C ALA A 9 7.17 -0.70 2.38
N ILE A 10 6.88 -0.65 1.07
CA ILE A 10 5.73 -1.30 0.44
C ILE A 10 5.91 -2.83 0.46
N ILE A 11 7.12 -3.30 0.14
CA ILE A 11 7.42 -4.74 0.11
C ILE A 11 7.26 -5.38 1.49
N MET A 12 7.59 -4.66 2.59
CA MET A 12 7.45 -5.20 3.95
C MET A 12 6.01 -5.49 4.38
N ILE A 13 5.00 -4.92 3.72
CA ILE A 13 3.59 -5.20 4.04
C ILE A 13 3.10 -6.49 3.38
N VAL A 14 3.70 -6.87 2.24
CA VAL A 14 3.28 -8.04 1.46
C VAL A 14 3.32 -9.33 2.28
N PRO A 15 4.40 -9.68 3.02
CA PRO A 15 4.43 -10.86 3.87
C PRO A 15 3.30 -10.89 4.91
N MET A 16 2.94 -9.74 5.48
CA MET A 16 1.85 -9.65 6.46
C MET A 16 0.48 -9.97 5.84
N GLY A 17 0.25 -9.51 4.61
CA GLY A 17 -0.96 -9.85 3.86
C GLY A 17 -1.04 -11.34 3.52
N LEU A 18 0.09 -11.94 3.10
CA LEU A 18 0.17 -13.37 2.83
C LEU A 18 -0.07 -14.21 4.08
N LEU A 19 0.50 -13.83 5.22
CA LEU A 19 0.28 -14.51 6.49
C LEU A 19 -1.20 -14.51 6.89
N ALA A 20 -1.90 -13.38 6.73
CA ALA A 20 -3.31 -13.31 7.03
C ALA A 20 -4.17 -14.17 6.08
N ALA A 21 -3.82 -14.21 4.80
CA ALA A 21 -4.49 -15.05 3.81
C ALA A 21 -4.31 -16.54 4.12
N MET A 22 -3.07 -16.95 4.40
CA MET A 22 -2.76 -18.33 4.77
C MET A 22 -3.43 -18.74 6.08
N ALA A 23 -3.49 -17.84 7.07
CA ALA A 23 -4.24 -18.09 8.30
C ALA A 23 -5.72 -18.35 8.02
N GLY A 24 -6.34 -17.60 7.12
CA GLY A 24 -7.72 -17.84 6.68
C GLY A 24 -7.91 -19.19 6.00
N VAL A 25 -7.03 -19.54 5.06
CA VAL A 25 -7.07 -20.84 4.37
C VAL A 25 -6.93 -21.98 5.38
N TRP A 26 -6.02 -21.85 6.35
CA TRP A 26 -5.81 -22.84 7.40
C TRP A 26 -7.04 -23.01 8.30
N LEU A 27 -7.68 -21.91 8.72
CA LEU A 27 -8.92 -21.94 9.49
C LEU A 27 -10.08 -22.62 8.74
N THR A 28 -10.09 -22.51 7.41
CA THR A 28 -11.12 -23.09 6.55
C THR A 28 -10.75 -24.50 6.08
N HIS A 29 -9.67 -25.09 6.62
CA HIS A 29 -9.11 -26.40 6.25
C HIS A 29 -8.87 -26.56 4.74
N GLY A 30 -8.56 -25.45 4.05
CA GLY A 30 -8.29 -25.44 2.63
C GLY A 30 -6.84 -25.80 2.30
N ASP A 31 -6.64 -26.34 1.10
CA ASP A 31 -5.30 -26.69 0.61
C ASP A 31 -4.58 -25.51 -0.04
N ASN A 32 -3.24 -25.52 0.02
CA ASN A 32 -2.40 -24.61 -0.76
C ASN A 32 -2.21 -25.15 -2.19
N ASN A 33 -3.26 -25.03 -2.99
CA ASN A 33 -3.27 -25.39 -4.40
C ASN A 33 -3.00 -24.17 -5.32
N VAL A 34 -3.02 -24.38 -6.63
CA VAL A 34 -2.76 -23.32 -7.63
C VAL A 34 -3.78 -22.18 -7.53
N PHE A 35 -5.05 -22.46 -7.18
CA PHE A 35 -6.08 -21.42 -7.03
C PHE A 35 -5.85 -20.55 -5.81
N THR A 36 -5.43 -21.15 -4.69
CA THR A 36 -4.97 -20.43 -3.50
C THR A 36 -3.80 -19.53 -3.85
N GLN A 37 -2.81 -20.01 -4.61
CA GLN A 37 -1.65 -19.21 -5.04
C GLN A 37 -2.02 -18.04 -5.95
N ILE A 38 -2.94 -18.24 -6.90
CA ILE A 38 -3.49 -17.14 -7.71
C ILE A 38 -4.12 -16.08 -6.81
N GLY A 39 -4.88 -16.51 -5.79
CA GLY A 39 -5.44 -15.61 -4.78
C GLY A 39 -4.38 -14.83 -4.01
N LEU A 40 -3.28 -15.49 -3.61
CA LEU A 40 -2.14 -14.83 -2.96
C LEU A 40 -1.50 -13.78 -3.88
N ILE A 41 -1.32 -14.04 -5.17
CA ILE A 41 -0.76 -13.07 -6.13
C ILE A 41 -1.67 -11.84 -6.26
N VAL A 42 -2.98 -12.05 -6.34
CA VAL A 42 -3.97 -10.94 -6.36
C VAL A 42 -3.86 -10.09 -5.09
N LEU A 43 -3.69 -10.73 -3.94
CA LEU A 43 -3.50 -10.05 -2.66
C LEU A 43 -2.21 -9.22 -2.59
N VAL A 44 -1.11 -9.69 -3.17
CA VAL A 44 0.14 -8.91 -3.25
C VAL A 44 -0.13 -7.56 -3.92
N GLY A 45 -0.86 -7.56 -5.04
CA GLY A 45 -1.21 -6.34 -5.78
C GLY A 45 -2.14 -5.41 -4.99
N LEU A 46 -3.19 -5.96 -4.36
CA LEU A 46 -4.13 -5.18 -3.53
C LEU A 46 -3.44 -4.54 -2.32
N SER A 47 -2.58 -5.33 -1.66
CA SER A 47 -1.74 -4.89 -0.56
C SER A 47 -0.83 -3.74 -0.98
N ALA A 48 -0.12 -3.91 -2.10
CA ALA A 48 0.78 -2.90 -2.62
C ALA A 48 0.04 -1.61 -2.96
N LYS A 49 -1.14 -1.67 -3.60
CA LYS A 49 -1.96 -0.49 -3.91
C LYS A 49 -2.33 0.29 -2.64
N ASN A 50 -2.74 -0.40 -1.59
CA ASN A 50 -3.07 0.24 -0.31
C ASN A 50 -1.83 0.86 0.36
N ALA A 51 -0.70 0.17 0.35
CA ALA A 51 0.56 0.64 0.92
C ALA A 51 1.14 1.86 0.17
N ILE A 52 1.18 1.79 -1.17
CA ILE A 52 1.66 2.87 -2.05
C ILE A 52 0.90 4.15 -1.77
N LEU A 53 -0.44 4.10 -1.67
CA LEU A 53 -1.27 5.28 -1.46
C LEU A 53 -0.98 6.03 -0.14
N ILE A 54 -0.59 5.31 0.91
CA ILE A 54 -0.21 5.90 2.21
C ILE A 54 1.21 6.46 2.12
N VAL A 55 2.16 5.68 1.61
CA VAL A 55 3.58 6.06 1.52
C VAL A 55 3.78 7.27 0.60
N GLU A 56 3.08 7.31 -0.53
CA GLU A 56 3.12 8.41 -1.49
C GLU A 56 2.65 9.72 -0.83
N PHE A 57 1.52 9.66 -0.12
CA PHE A 57 0.92 10.82 0.53
C PHE A 57 1.72 11.30 1.75
N ALA A 58 2.31 10.36 2.50
CA ALA A 58 3.23 10.69 3.59
C ALA A 58 4.48 11.41 3.03
N ARG A 59 5.01 10.94 1.90
CA ARG A 59 6.11 11.61 1.21
C ARG A 59 5.74 13.02 0.75
N GLU A 60 4.55 13.21 0.15
CA GLU A 60 4.09 14.54 -0.25
C GLU A 60 4.00 15.51 0.94
N LEU A 61 3.51 15.04 2.09
CA LEU A 61 3.45 15.82 3.33
C LEU A 61 4.83 16.12 3.92
N GLU A 62 5.79 15.19 3.80
CA GLU A 62 7.18 15.46 4.16
C GLU A 62 7.81 16.53 3.25
N PHE A 63 7.53 16.50 1.95
CA PHE A 63 7.97 17.54 1.01
C PHE A 63 7.34 18.90 1.33
N ALA A 64 6.12 18.92 1.86
CA ALA A 64 5.48 20.13 2.38
C ALA A 64 6.08 20.62 3.73
N GLY A 65 7.16 19.99 4.20
CA GLY A 65 7.91 20.41 5.39
C GLY A 65 7.46 19.75 6.70
N ARG A 66 6.57 18.75 6.67
CA ARG A 66 6.15 18.05 7.90
C ARG A 66 7.17 17.01 8.34
N SER A 67 7.21 16.73 9.65
CA SER A 67 8.03 15.65 10.19
C SER A 67 7.52 14.28 9.70
N PRO A 68 8.40 13.26 9.56
CA PRO A 68 8.01 11.94 9.07
C PRO A 68 6.83 11.30 9.82
N VAL A 69 6.79 11.51 11.14
CA VAL A 69 5.73 10.98 12.00
C VAL A 69 4.41 11.71 11.76
N ALA A 70 4.43 13.04 11.71
CA ALA A 70 3.23 13.83 11.46
C ALA A 70 2.66 13.55 10.06
N ALA A 71 3.55 13.46 9.06
CA ALA A 71 3.20 13.13 7.68
C ALA A 71 2.54 11.75 7.57
N ALA A 72 3.11 10.72 8.21
CA ALA A 72 2.55 9.37 8.18
C ALA A 72 1.17 9.27 8.84
N ILE A 73 0.96 9.97 9.97
CA ILE A 73 -0.34 9.99 10.67
C ILE A 73 -1.40 10.68 9.81
N GLU A 74 -1.06 11.84 9.25
CA GLU A 74 -1.99 12.63 8.43
C GLU A 74 -2.34 11.92 7.12
N ALA A 75 -1.36 11.33 6.44
CA ALA A 75 -1.58 10.46 5.28
C ALA A 75 -2.53 9.30 5.60
N SER A 76 -2.31 8.62 6.73
CA SER A 76 -3.16 7.50 7.14
C SER A 76 -4.61 7.93 7.39
N ARG A 77 -4.84 9.09 8.03
CA ARG A 77 -6.20 9.63 8.26
C ARG A 77 -6.92 9.98 6.95
N LEU A 78 -6.21 10.57 6.00
CA LEU A 78 -6.79 10.96 4.71
C LEU A 78 -7.12 9.76 3.82
N ARG A 79 -6.37 8.67 3.95
CA ARG A 79 -6.57 7.44 3.17
C ARG A 79 -7.49 6.42 3.84
N LEU A 80 -7.79 6.56 5.14
CA LEU A 80 -8.63 5.62 5.88
C LEU A 80 -9.98 5.36 5.18
N ARG A 81 -10.70 6.42 4.79
CA ARG A 81 -12.00 6.29 4.11
C ARG A 81 -11.87 5.62 2.72
N PRO A 82 -10.99 6.09 1.80
CA PRO A 82 -10.76 5.42 0.53
C PRO A 82 -10.31 3.94 0.63
N ILE A 83 -9.42 3.62 1.58
CA ILE A 83 -8.92 2.25 1.76
C ILE A 83 -10.07 1.35 2.23
N LEU A 84 -10.84 1.77 3.24
CA LEU A 84 -11.99 1.02 3.71
C LEU A 84 -13.03 0.83 2.61
N MET A 85 -13.35 1.87 1.84
CA MET A 85 -14.31 1.78 0.73
C MET A 85 -13.91 0.71 -0.29
N THR A 86 -12.67 0.77 -0.78
CA THR A 86 -12.19 -0.17 -1.80
C THR A 86 -12.01 -1.59 -1.27
N SER A 87 -11.57 -1.72 -0.01
CA SER A 87 -11.43 -3.02 0.65
C SER A 87 -12.79 -3.69 0.85
N MET A 88 -13.78 -2.96 1.36
CA MET A 88 -15.12 -3.49 1.59
C MET A 88 -15.81 -3.87 0.28
N ALA A 89 -15.70 -3.04 -0.75
CA ALA A 89 -16.24 -3.37 -2.07
C ALA A 89 -15.65 -4.67 -2.61
N PHE A 90 -14.34 -4.87 -2.44
CA PHE A 90 -13.66 -6.07 -2.88
C PHE A 90 -14.04 -7.30 -2.05
N ILE A 91 -14.06 -7.18 -0.72
CA ILE A 91 -14.48 -8.25 0.22
C ILE A 91 -15.90 -8.73 -0.11
N LEU A 92 -16.83 -7.81 -0.34
CA LEU A 92 -18.20 -8.13 -0.72
C LEU A 92 -18.28 -8.71 -2.14
N GLY A 93 -17.42 -8.25 -3.06
CA GLY A 93 -17.34 -8.77 -4.42
C GLY A 93 -16.83 -10.21 -4.51
N VAL A 94 -15.94 -10.62 -3.59
CA VAL A 94 -15.44 -12.01 -3.52
C VAL A 94 -16.29 -12.93 -2.64
N LEU A 95 -17.25 -12.38 -1.88
CA LEU A 95 -18.15 -13.15 -1.02
C LEU A 95 -18.89 -14.28 -1.76
N PRO A 96 -19.40 -14.11 -3.00
CA PRO A 96 -20.03 -15.20 -3.74
C PRO A 96 -19.08 -16.35 -4.10
N LEU A 97 -17.77 -16.11 -4.20
CA LEU A 97 -16.78 -17.16 -4.45
C LEU A 97 -16.58 -18.02 -3.20
N VAL A 98 -16.58 -17.39 -2.03
CA VAL A 98 -16.51 -18.06 -0.72
C VAL A 98 -17.77 -18.89 -0.46
N LEU A 99 -18.94 -18.43 -0.90
CA LEU A 99 -20.21 -19.15 -0.69
C LEU A 99 -20.61 -20.03 -1.88
N SER A 100 -19.72 -20.22 -2.86
CA SER A 100 -20.10 -20.87 -4.11
C SER A 100 -20.37 -22.36 -3.92
N THR A 101 -21.43 -22.85 -4.57
CA THR A 101 -21.80 -24.28 -4.59
C THR A 101 -21.92 -24.79 -6.02
N GLY A 102 -21.97 -26.12 -6.18
CA GLY A 102 -22.08 -26.80 -7.48
C GLY A 102 -20.73 -27.16 -8.11
N ALA A 103 -20.73 -27.35 -9.44
CA ALA A 103 -19.53 -27.74 -10.17
C ALA A 103 -18.40 -26.70 -10.02
N GLY A 104 -17.17 -27.16 -9.72
CA GLY A 104 -16.02 -26.28 -9.51
C GLY A 104 -16.12 -25.38 -8.27
N ALA A 105 -16.99 -25.69 -7.31
CA ALA A 105 -17.09 -24.96 -6.04
C ALA A 105 -15.79 -24.97 -5.25
N GLU A 106 -15.12 -26.12 -5.15
CA GLU A 106 -13.82 -26.25 -4.45
C GLU A 106 -12.76 -25.27 -4.97
N MET A 107 -12.68 -25.10 -6.30
CA MET A 107 -11.71 -24.20 -6.94
C MET A 107 -12.00 -22.72 -6.63
N ARG A 108 -13.29 -22.33 -6.70
CA ARG A 108 -13.76 -20.97 -6.41
C ARG A 108 -13.64 -20.65 -4.92
N HIS A 109 -13.95 -21.63 -4.06
CA HIS A 109 -13.86 -21.53 -2.62
C HIS A 109 -12.41 -21.34 -2.16
N ALA A 110 -11.47 -22.17 -2.64
CA ALA A 110 -10.05 -22.06 -2.29
C ALA A 110 -9.48 -20.66 -2.62
N MET A 111 -9.75 -20.16 -3.83
CA MET A 111 -9.35 -18.80 -4.23
C MET A 111 -10.07 -17.73 -3.41
N GLY A 112 -11.38 -17.86 -3.26
CA GLY A 112 -12.24 -16.89 -2.57
C GLY A 112 -11.83 -16.70 -1.11
N VAL A 113 -11.61 -17.80 -0.38
CA VAL A 113 -11.20 -17.79 1.04
C VAL A 113 -9.85 -17.10 1.21
N ALA A 114 -8.86 -17.47 0.39
CA ALA A 114 -7.52 -16.88 0.47
C ALA A 114 -7.60 -15.35 0.33
N VAL A 115 -8.28 -14.89 -0.72
CA VAL A 115 -8.44 -13.47 -1.05
C VAL A 115 -9.30 -12.73 -0.02
N PHE A 116 -10.39 -13.33 0.45
CA PHE A 116 -11.29 -12.74 1.44
C PHE A 116 -10.59 -12.52 2.78
N ALA A 117 -9.97 -13.57 3.33
CA ALA A 117 -9.25 -13.47 4.60
C ALA A 117 -8.01 -12.58 4.49
N GLY A 118 -7.28 -12.68 3.39
CA GLY A 118 -6.12 -11.84 3.13
C GLY A 118 -6.49 -10.36 3.02
N MET A 119 -7.61 -10.01 2.38
CA MET A 119 -8.04 -8.63 2.26
C MET A 119 -8.43 -8.04 3.62
N ILE A 120 -9.16 -8.80 4.44
CA ILE A 120 -9.50 -8.39 5.82
C ILE A 120 -8.22 -8.13 6.62
N GLY A 121 -7.27 -9.08 6.56
CA GLY A 121 -5.99 -8.95 7.22
C GLY A 121 -5.19 -7.76 6.74
N VAL A 122 -5.08 -7.55 5.43
CA VAL A 122 -4.30 -6.43 4.88
C VAL A 122 -4.95 -5.08 5.16
N THR A 123 -6.27 -5.00 5.22
CA THR A 123 -6.96 -3.76 5.61
C THR A 123 -6.70 -3.46 7.08
N ALA A 124 -6.82 -4.45 7.97
CA ALA A 124 -6.54 -4.27 9.39
C ALA A 124 -5.06 -3.97 9.63
N PHE A 125 -4.17 -4.89 9.29
CA PHE A 125 -2.74 -4.77 9.56
C PHE A 125 -2.08 -3.71 8.69
N GLY A 126 -2.44 -3.58 7.41
CA GLY A 126 -1.83 -2.60 6.51
C GLY A 126 -2.11 -1.16 6.92
N LEU A 127 -3.30 -0.83 7.42
CA LEU A 127 -3.59 0.53 7.91
C LEU A 127 -2.72 0.93 9.11
N PHE A 128 -2.43 0.00 10.02
CA PHE A 128 -1.60 0.27 11.20
C PHE A 128 -0.10 0.13 10.92
N LEU A 129 0.32 -0.88 10.18
CA LEU A 129 1.73 -1.20 9.97
C LEU A 129 2.39 -0.34 8.90
N THR A 130 1.67 0.08 7.86
CA THR A 130 2.24 0.93 6.79
C THR A 130 2.85 2.23 7.32
N PRO A 131 2.16 3.05 8.16
CA PRO A 131 2.78 4.26 8.71
C PRO A 131 3.94 3.94 9.66
N VAL A 132 3.89 2.81 10.39
CA VAL A 132 4.99 2.38 11.26
C VAL A 132 6.23 2.04 10.43
N PHE A 133 6.07 1.23 9.38
CA PHE A 133 7.17 0.86 8.48
C PHE A 133 7.77 2.07 7.78
N TYR A 134 6.94 3.03 7.38
CA TYR A 134 7.41 4.29 6.82
C TYR A 134 8.31 5.05 7.80
N VAL A 135 7.84 5.27 9.03
CA VAL A 135 8.61 6.01 10.05
C VAL A 135 9.90 5.27 10.44
N VAL A 136 9.84 3.95 10.62
CA VAL A 136 11.01 3.12 10.97
C VAL A 136 12.07 3.21 9.88
N LEU A 137 11.68 3.06 8.62
CA LEU A 137 12.60 3.17 7.49
C LEU A 137 13.17 4.58 7.35
N ARG A 138 12.38 5.61 7.62
CA ARG A 138 12.83 7.00 7.58
C ARG A 138 13.90 7.27 8.63
N ARG A 139 13.68 6.75 9.85
CA ARG A 139 14.66 6.80 10.95
C ARG A 139 15.95 6.06 10.58
N LEU A 140 15.86 4.87 9.98
CA LEU A 140 17.02 4.09 9.53
C LEU A 140 17.78 4.75 8.38
N ALA A 141 17.08 5.46 7.50
CA ALA A 141 17.67 6.24 6.40
C ALA A 141 18.27 7.59 6.86
N GLY A 142 18.29 7.88 8.17
CA GLY A 142 18.93 9.06 8.74
C GLY A 142 18.14 10.36 8.57
N ASN A 143 16.81 10.30 8.36
CA ASN A 143 15.93 11.48 8.21
C ASN A 143 16.44 12.54 7.21
N ARG A 144 17.22 12.14 6.20
CA ARG A 144 17.74 13.09 5.21
C ARG A 144 16.56 13.82 4.54
N PRO A 145 16.55 15.17 4.54
CA PRO A 145 15.46 15.93 3.93
C PRO A 145 15.30 15.47 2.49
N LEU A 146 14.07 15.12 2.11
CA LEU A 146 13.78 14.78 0.72
C LEU A 146 13.92 16.08 -0.07
N GLN A 147 14.96 16.19 -0.89
CA GLN A 147 15.14 17.34 -1.76
C GLN A 147 14.21 17.19 -2.96
N GLN A 148 13.29 18.13 -3.15
CA GLN A 148 12.59 18.29 -4.41
C GLN A 148 13.59 18.86 -5.42
N HIS A 149 13.98 18.07 -6.43
CA HIS A 149 14.60 18.60 -7.64
C HIS A 149 13.55 19.32 -8.50
N GLY A 150 12.93 20.36 -7.93
CA GLY A 150 12.12 21.37 -8.61
C GLY A 150 12.90 22.66 -8.92
N SER A 151 14.22 22.64 -8.74
CA SER A 151 15.11 23.79 -8.98
C SER A 151 15.28 24.13 -10.46
N VAL A 152 14.81 23.31 -11.40
CA VAL A 152 14.83 23.68 -12.83
C VAL A 152 13.85 24.81 -13.12
N ALA A 153 12.66 24.83 -12.50
CA ALA A 153 11.68 25.91 -12.72
C ALA A 153 12.16 27.24 -12.12
N ALA A 154 12.67 27.23 -10.88
CA ALA A 154 13.18 28.43 -10.23
C ALA A 154 14.48 28.99 -10.87
N VAL A 155 15.36 28.12 -11.37
CA VAL A 155 16.56 28.55 -12.12
C VAL A 155 16.19 29.05 -13.52
N MET A 156 15.12 28.53 -14.13
CA MET A 156 14.65 28.99 -15.43
C MET A 156 13.92 30.33 -15.33
N ASP A 157 13.08 30.55 -14.30
CA ASP A 157 12.47 31.86 -14.02
C ASP A 157 13.53 32.92 -13.71
N ALA A 158 14.54 32.61 -12.88
CA ALA A 158 15.63 33.53 -12.59
C ALA A 158 16.46 33.89 -13.84
N ARG A 159 16.69 32.94 -14.76
CA ARG A 159 17.38 33.20 -16.04
C ARG A 159 16.52 33.97 -17.05
N VAL A 160 15.19 33.88 -16.95
CA VAL A 160 14.26 34.65 -17.78
C VAL A 160 14.20 36.09 -17.29
N GLU A 161 14.09 36.33 -15.98
CA GLU A 161 14.16 37.69 -15.40
C GLU A 161 15.50 38.38 -15.71
N GLU A 162 16.62 37.65 -15.62
CA GLU A 162 17.95 38.19 -15.94
C GLU A 162 18.12 38.54 -17.43
N ARG A 163 17.44 37.82 -18.34
CA ARG A 163 17.42 38.15 -19.78
C ARG A 163 16.50 39.32 -20.13
N VAL A 164 15.40 39.49 -19.39
CA VAL A 164 14.45 40.60 -19.60
C VAL A 164 15.00 41.93 -19.06
N SER A 165 15.81 41.91 -17.99
CA SER A 165 16.45 43.13 -17.45
C SER A 165 17.67 43.61 -18.24
N ALA A 166 18.18 42.81 -19.18
CA ALA A 166 19.39 43.10 -19.97
C ALA A 166 19.08 43.56 -21.42
N THR A 167 17.81 43.83 -21.74
CA THR A 167 17.34 44.40 -23.02
C THR A 167 16.63 45.71 -22.76
#